data_AF-A0A9E3SIU9-F1
#
_entry.id   AF-A0A9E3SIU9-F1
#
_cell.length_a   1.000
_cell.length_b   1.000
_cell.length_c   1.000
_cell.angle_alpha   90.00
_cell.angle_beta   90.00
_cell.angle_gamma   90.00
#
_symmetry.space_group_name_H-M   'P 1'
#
loop_
_entity.id
_entity.type
_entity.pdbx_description
1 polymer ?
#
loop_
_entity_poly.entity_id
_entity_poly.type
_entity_poly.pdbx_seq_one_letter_code
_entity_poly.pdbx_strand_id
1 'polypeptide(L)' 'RAALEREVAARLARGESGIADGLTRDFETALITRALAHTGGRRIEAAGLLGIGRNTLTRKVQELRIDAKD' A
#
# COMPACT_ATOMS: atom_id res chain seq x y z
N ARG A 1 -4.78 -4.76 12.66
CA ARG A 1 -6.25 -4.91 12.59
C ARG A 1 -6.99 -3.81 13.36
N ALA A 2 -6.77 -3.65 14.68
CA ALA A 2 -7.48 -2.65 15.49
C ALA A 2 -7.39 -1.19 14.96
N ALA A 3 -6.24 -0.77 14.40
CA ALA A 3 -6.12 0.55 13.80
C ALA A 3 -6.99 0.73 12.54
N LEU A 4 -7.06 -0.30 11.69
CA LEU A 4 -7.89 -0.28 10.47
C LEU A 4 -9.38 -0.27 10.82
N GLU A 5 -9.80 -1.07 11.81
CA GLU A 5 -11.20 -1.09 12.27
C GLU A 5 -11.64 0.28 12.83
N ARG A 6 -10.77 0.93 13.62
CA ARG A 6 -11.03 2.29 14.11
C ARG A 6 -11.16 3.30 12.97
N GLU A 7 -10.30 3.24 11.97
CA GLU A 7 -10.34 4.15 10.83
C GLU A 7 -11.60 3.96 9.99
N VAL A 8 -11.98 2.71 9.70
CA VAL A 8 -13.24 2.39 9.01
C VAL A 8 -14.43 2.93 9.79
N ALA A 9 -14.50 2.65 11.10
CA ALA A 9 -15.59 3.15 11.95
C ALA A 9 -15.66 4.68 11.95
N ALA A 10 -14.51 5.36 12.02
CA ALA A 10 -14.45 6.83 12.00
C ALA A 10 -14.94 7.43 10.68
N ARG A 11 -14.54 6.87 9.53
CA ARG A 11 -15.01 7.34 8.20
C ARG A 11 -16.51 7.12 8.02
N LEU A 12 -17.02 5.96 8.43
CA LEU A 12 -18.45 5.65 8.38
C LEU A 12 -19.27 6.58 9.29
N ALA A 13 -18.77 6.87 10.51
CA ALA A 13 -19.42 7.80 11.42
C ALA A 13 -19.51 9.24 10.89
N ARG A 14 -18.58 9.63 9.99
CA ARG A 14 -18.61 10.92 9.28
C ARG A 14 -19.53 10.93 8.05
N GLY A 15 -20.18 9.82 7.72
CA GLY A 15 -21.03 9.69 6.54
C GLY A 15 -20.25 9.63 5.23
N GLU A 16 -18.95 9.32 5.26
CA GLU A 16 -18.15 9.15 4.04
C GLU A 16 -18.61 7.92 3.25
N SER A 17 -18.68 8.05 1.93
CA SER A 17 -18.99 6.96 1.00
C SER A 17 -17.79 6.65 0.11
N GLY A 18 -17.75 5.44 -0.45
CA GLY A 18 -16.63 5.02 -1.32
C GLY A 18 -15.28 4.88 -0.59
N ILE A 19 -15.28 4.64 0.73
CA ILE A 19 -14.06 4.66 1.55
C ILE A 19 -13.10 3.49 1.28
N ALA A 20 -13.58 2.42 0.62
CA ALA A 20 -12.81 1.20 0.37
C ALA A 20 -11.60 1.46 -0.54
N ASP A 21 -11.77 2.25 -1.61
CA ASP A 21 -10.69 2.51 -2.57
C ASP A 21 -9.56 3.30 -1.93
N GLY A 22 -9.89 4.33 -1.14
CA GLY A 22 -8.92 5.12 -0.39
C GLY A 22 -8.15 4.27 0.63
N LEU A 23 -8.86 3.46 1.42
CA LEU A 23 -8.22 2.59 2.41
C LEU A 23 -7.34 1.51 1.76
N THR A 24 -7.77 0.97 0.62
CA THR A 24 -6.97 0.02 -0.16
C THR A 24 -5.70 0.70 -0.67
N ARG A 25 -5.81 1.93 -1.20
CA ARG A 25 -4.66 2.73 -1.65
C ARG A 25 -3.67 2.99 -0.52
N ASP A 26 -4.15 3.36 0.66
CA ASP A 26 -3.33 3.65 1.83
C ASP A 26 -2.59 2.38 2.29
N PHE A 27 -3.31 1.26 2.33
CA PHE A 27 -2.73 -0.05 2.66
C PHE A 27 -1.65 -0.48 1.66
N GLU A 28 -1.95 -0.44 0.35
CA GLU A 28 -1.01 -0.82 -0.70
C GLU A 28 0.24 0.07 -0.68
N THR A 29 0.07 1.38 -0.47
CA THR A 29 1.18 2.34 -0.34
C THR A 29 2.10 1.96 0.81
N ALA A 30 1.54 1.72 2.00
CA ALA A 30 2.31 1.35 3.18
C ALA A 30 3.03 0.01 2.98
N LEU A 31 2.34 -0.98 2.42
CA LEU A 31 2.87 -2.32 2.17
C LEU A 31 4.07 -2.30 1.22
N ILE A 32 3.91 -1.63 0.07
CA ILE A 32 4.94 -1.56 -0.97
C ILE A 32 6.13 -0.73 -0.51
N THR A 33 5.89 0.41 0.14
CA THR A 33 6.95 1.27 0.66
C THR A 33 7.83 0.51 1.67
N ARG A 34 7.20 -0.22 2.60
CA ARG A 34 7.94 -1.02 3.58
C ARG A 34 8.71 -2.17 2.97
N ALA A 35 8.14 -2.86 1.98
CA ALA A 35 8.83 -3.92 1.27
C ALA A 35 10.05 -3.40 0.50
N LEU A 36 9.91 -2.26 -0.19
CA LEU A 36 11.03 -1.63 -0.89
C LEU A 36 12.12 -1.15 0.07
N ALA A 37 11.75 -0.50 1.17
CA ALA A 37 12.73 -0.08 2.19
C ALA A 37 13.48 -1.28 2.77
N HIS A 38 12.78 -2.39 3.07
CA HIS A 38 13.38 -3.60 3.59
C HIS A 38 14.39 -4.24 2.61
N THR A 39 14.13 -4.15 1.30
CA THR A 39 15.03 -4.69 0.27
C THR A 39 16.02 -3.67 -0.28
N GLY A 40 16.12 -2.47 0.30
CA GLY A 40 16.97 -1.39 -0.21
C GLY A 40 16.63 -0.98 -1.65
N GLY A 41 15.34 -0.91 -1.97
CA GLY A 41 14.81 -0.53 -3.29
C GLY A 41 14.81 -1.64 -4.34
N ARG A 42 15.26 -2.86 -4.01
CA ARG A 42 15.30 -3.98 -4.97
C ARG A 42 13.91 -4.54 -5.21
N ARG A 43 13.33 -4.15 -6.35
CA ARG A 43 11.94 -4.48 -6.74
C ARG A 43 11.69 -5.97 -6.93
N ILE A 44 12.65 -6.75 -7.40
CA ILE A 44 12.47 -8.20 -7.58
C ILE A 44 12.30 -8.88 -6.22
N GLU A 45 13.18 -8.58 -5.27
CA GLU A 45 13.10 -9.11 -3.90
C GLU A 45 11.85 -8.63 -3.19
N ALA A 46 11.51 -7.33 -3.28
CA ALA A 46 10.31 -6.79 -2.67
C ALA A 46 9.04 -7.47 -3.21
N ALA A 47 8.98 -7.71 -4.53
CA ALA A 47 7.87 -8.43 -5.15
C ALA A 47 7.78 -9.88 -4.66
N GLY A 48 8.93 -10.55 -4.51
CA GLY A 48 9.01 -11.90 -3.92
C GLY A 48 8.50 -11.94 -2.48
N LEU A 49 8.90 -10.98 -1.63
CA LEU A 49 8.41 -10.87 -0.25
C LEU A 49 6.91 -10.61 -0.16
N LEU A 50 6.38 -9.82 -1.09
CA LEU A 50 4.95 -9.53 -1.17
C LEU A 50 4.12 -10.63 -1.85
N GLY A 51 4.76 -11.65 -2.43
CA GLY A 51 4.08 -12.73 -3.16
C GLY A 51 3.39 -12.26 -4.44
N ILE A 52 3.83 -11.14 -5.03
CA ILE A 52 3.26 -10.60 -6.27
C ILE A 52 4.31 -10.58 -7.39
N GLY A 53 3.86 -10.55 -8.64
CA GLY A 53 4.77 -10.41 -9.78
C GLY A 53 5.50 -9.07 -9.77
N ARG A 54 6.77 -9.05 -10.19
CA ARG A 54 7.58 -7.82 -10.32
C ARG A 54 6.92 -6.77 -11.21
N ASN A 55 6.22 -7.18 -12.26
CA ASN A 55 5.49 -6.26 -13.15
C ASN A 55 4.31 -5.61 -12.44
N THR A 56 3.57 -6.37 -11.63
CA THR A 56 2.49 -5.86 -10.79
C THR A 56 3.03 -4.84 -9.78
N LEU A 57 4.12 -5.18 -9.10
CA LEU A 57 4.78 -4.24 -8.18
C LEU A 57 5.20 -2.96 -8.91
N THR A 58 5.78 -3.08 -10.11
CA THR A 58 6.22 -1.92 -10.90
C THR A 58 5.05 -1.00 -11.26
N ARG A 59 3.93 -1.56 -11.70
CA ARG A 59 2.71 -0.80 -12.00
C ARG A 59 2.16 -0.12 -10.75
N LYS A 60 2.06 -0.85 -9.64
CA LYS A 60 1.58 -0.30 -8.37
C LYS A 60 2.46 0.83 -7.85
N VAL A 61 3.79 0.72 -7.95
CA VAL A 61 4.71 1.82 -7.58
C VAL A 61 4.42 3.09 -8.38
N GLN A 62 4.15 2.97 -9.69
CA GLN A 62 3.82 4.11 -10.55
C GLN A 62 2.42 4.67 -10.25
N GLU A 63 1.41 3.80 -10.17
CA GLU A 63 0.01 4.16 -9.90
C GLU A 63 -0.10 4.87 -8.54
N LEU A 64 0.62 4.38 -7.53
CA LEU A 64 0.59 4.92 -6.17
C LEU A 64 1.51 6.13 -5.98
N ARG A 65 2.37 6.45 -6.96
CA ARG A 65 3.40 7.51 -6.89
C ARG A 65 4.37 7.31 -5.72
N ILE A 66 4.83 6.07 -5.55
CA ILE A 66 5.80 5.73 -4.50
C ILE A 66 7.19 6.09 -5.00
N ASP A 67 7.78 7.15 -4.44
CA ASP A 67 9.17 7.51 -4.69
C ASP A 67 10.08 6.58 -3.87
N ALA A 68 10.88 5.77 -4.56
CA ALA A 68 11.84 4.86 -3.92
C ALA A 68 13.09 5.59 -3.38
N LYS A 69 12.94 6.86 -2.99
CA LYS A 69 13.98 7.69 -2.41
C LYS A 69 13.67 7.89 -0.94
N ASP A 70 14.10 6.93 -0.13
CA ASP A 70 14.66 7.12 1.21
C ASP A 70 15.42 5.83 1.58
#